data_AF-A0A2U1P8X7-F1
#
_entry.id   AF-A0A2U1P8X7-F1
#
_cell.length_a   1.000
_cell.length_b   1.000
_cell.length_c   1.000
_cell.angle_alpha   90.00
_cell.angle_beta   90.00
_cell.angle_gamma   90.00
#
_symmetry.space_group_name_H-M   'P 1'
#
loop_
_entity.id
_entity.type
_entity.pdbx_description
1 polymer ?
#
loop_
_entity_poly.entity_id
_entity_poly.type
_entity_poly.pdbx_seq_one_letter_code
_entity_poly.pdbx_strand_id
1 'polypeptide(L)'
;MQNSNDKETEDQKKTTVAAAEFDGYCEGQLVKVSLSGNQEPVHTQITEAAMGLGAEKLSLLISEAYRDAHQKSVQAMKALEEEQQVVTPWEVSSKGKIDYDKLIDKFGCKRLDQSYVDRVFKLTNREPHIFLRRNVFFAHRDLNEILDAYERGEKFYLYTGRGPSSEALHLGHLVPFMFTKYLQDAFKVPLVIQLTDDEKCMWKNLSVEESKRLARENAKDIIACGFDVSRTFIFSDFDYVGGAFYENMVKIAKCVTYNQVRGIFGFTGEDHIGKVSFPPVQAVPSFPRSFPHLFPGQDKLRCLIPCAIDQDPYFRMTRDAAPRLGYTKPALIESLFFPALQGETGKMSASDANSAIYVTDSRKDIKDKVNKYAFSGGQDSVENHRKLGANLEVDIPFKYLSFFLEDDEELEHIRREYGSGRMLTGEIKKRLVEVLSEMVERHQAARALVTDEMVDSFMAVRPLPNMFK
;
A
#
# COMPACT_ATOMS: atom_id res chain seq x y z
N MET A 1 14.94 -11.79 -19.12
CA MET A 1 14.19 -12.60 -20.10
C MET A 1 12.99 -13.35 -19.51
N GLN A 2 12.68 -13.21 -18.20
CA GLN A 2 11.44 -13.76 -17.61
C GLN A 2 10.29 -12.73 -17.49
N ASN A 3 10.56 -11.42 -17.47
CA ASN A 3 9.52 -10.36 -17.40
C ASN A 3 8.70 -10.14 -18.68
N SER A 4 9.07 -10.77 -19.80
CA SER A 4 8.22 -10.82 -21.01
C SER A 4 7.15 -11.91 -20.90
N ASN A 5 7.44 -12.99 -20.18
CA ASN A 5 6.55 -14.16 -20.11
C ASN A 5 5.31 -13.91 -19.27
N ASP A 6 5.31 -13.04 -18.25
CA ASP A 6 4.16 -12.92 -17.33
C ASP A 6 3.15 -11.84 -17.72
N LYS A 7 3.58 -10.76 -18.39
CA LYS A 7 2.65 -9.89 -19.12
C LYS A 7 2.07 -10.65 -20.30
N GLU A 8 2.90 -11.46 -20.97
CA GLU A 8 2.40 -12.49 -21.87
C GLU A 8 1.49 -13.47 -21.16
N THR A 9 1.67 -13.87 -19.89
CA THR A 9 0.79 -14.86 -19.23
C THR A 9 -0.55 -14.28 -18.77
N GLU A 10 -0.62 -12.98 -18.47
CA GLU A 10 -1.85 -12.28 -18.05
C GLU A 10 -2.62 -11.68 -19.23
N ASP A 11 -1.93 -11.06 -20.20
CA ASP A 11 -2.50 -10.80 -21.52
C ASP A 11 -2.82 -12.14 -22.18
N GLN A 12 -2.01 -13.20 -22.04
CA GLN A 12 -2.42 -14.55 -22.46
C GLN A 12 -3.65 -14.94 -21.67
N LYS A 13 -3.76 -14.90 -20.35
CA LYS A 13 -5.00 -15.32 -19.66
C LYS A 13 -6.23 -14.54 -20.11
N LYS A 14 -6.15 -13.21 -20.25
CA LYS A 14 -7.24 -12.40 -20.83
C LYS A 14 -7.51 -12.74 -22.29
N THR A 15 -6.47 -12.91 -23.12
CA THR A 15 -6.56 -13.35 -24.51
C THR A 15 -7.01 -14.81 -24.62
N THR A 16 -6.74 -15.66 -23.63
CA THR A 16 -7.03 -17.10 -23.59
C THR A 16 -8.46 -17.30 -23.15
N VAL A 17 -8.96 -16.46 -22.23
CA VAL A 17 -10.38 -16.43 -21.86
C VAL A 17 -11.21 -15.70 -22.93
N ALA A 18 -10.70 -14.60 -23.51
CA ALA A 18 -11.34 -13.95 -24.66
C ALA A 18 -11.37 -14.84 -25.91
N ALA A 19 -10.33 -15.67 -26.13
CA ALA A 19 -10.27 -16.69 -27.18
C ALA A 19 -10.78 -18.07 -26.73
N ALA A 20 -11.22 -18.23 -25.47
CA ALA A 20 -11.83 -19.47 -25.02
C ALA A 20 -13.20 -19.61 -25.66
N GLU A 21 -13.51 -20.84 -26.08
CA GLU A 21 -14.80 -21.19 -26.63
C GLU A 21 -15.72 -21.69 -25.52
N PHE A 22 -16.89 -21.09 -25.43
CA PHE A 22 -17.93 -21.40 -24.47
C PHE A 22 -19.07 -22.11 -25.20
N ASP A 23 -19.21 -23.39 -24.90
CA ASP A 23 -20.20 -24.24 -25.53
C ASP A 23 -21.55 -24.17 -24.82
N GLY A 24 -22.58 -23.82 -25.60
CA GLY A 24 -23.97 -23.88 -25.21
C GLY A 24 -24.74 -24.94 -25.98
N TYR A 25 -25.73 -25.54 -25.34
CA TYR A 25 -26.51 -26.64 -25.88
C TYR A 25 -28.01 -26.36 -25.75
N CYS A 26 -28.78 -26.78 -26.75
CA CYS A 26 -30.23 -26.82 -26.62
C CYS A 26 -30.67 -28.02 -25.80
N GLU A 27 -31.93 -28.04 -25.37
CA GLU A 27 -32.52 -29.21 -24.72
C GLU A 27 -32.41 -30.45 -25.64
N GLY A 28 -31.91 -31.56 -25.10
CA GLY A 28 -31.62 -32.78 -25.87
C GLY A 28 -30.31 -32.75 -26.69
N GLN A 29 -29.48 -31.71 -26.55
CA GLN A 29 -28.14 -31.58 -27.17
C GLN A 29 -28.11 -31.76 -28.70
N LEU A 30 -29.23 -31.45 -29.36
CA LEU A 30 -29.39 -31.58 -30.81
C LEU A 30 -28.66 -30.48 -31.59
N VAL A 31 -28.41 -29.34 -30.93
CA VAL A 31 -27.67 -28.18 -31.43
C VAL A 31 -26.67 -27.73 -30.37
N LYS A 32 -25.46 -27.41 -30.82
CA LYS A 32 -24.38 -26.82 -30.02
C LYS A 32 -23.95 -25.50 -30.66
N VAL A 33 -23.86 -24.45 -29.87
CA VAL A 33 -23.31 -23.13 -30.27
C VAL A 33 -22.09 -22.84 -29.43
N SER A 34 -21.01 -22.38 -30.06
CA SER A 34 -19.77 -21.98 -29.39
C SER A 34 -19.58 -20.47 -29.55
N LEU A 35 -19.40 -19.75 -28.44
CA LEU A 35 -19.09 -18.32 -28.42
C LEU A 35 -17.69 -18.08 -27.87
N SER A 36 -17.05 -16.98 -28.26
CA SER A 36 -15.82 -16.50 -27.64
C SER A 36 -16.09 -15.84 -26.29
N GLY A 37 -15.04 -15.57 -25.50
CA GLY A 37 -15.15 -14.78 -24.27
C GLY A 37 -15.60 -13.34 -24.49
N ASN A 38 -15.51 -12.83 -25.72
CA ASN A 38 -16.07 -11.52 -26.13
C ASN A 38 -17.51 -11.63 -26.66
N GLN A 39 -18.18 -12.76 -26.43
CA GLN A 39 -19.55 -13.04 -26.88
C GLN A 39 -19.72 -13.04 -28.41
N GLU A 40 -18.63 -13.26 -29.16
CA GLU A 40 -18.70 -13.38 -30.61
C GLU A 40 -18.99 -14.84 -31.02
N PRO A 41 -19.86 -15.10 -32.00
CA PRO A 41 -20.11 -16.45 -32.49
C PRO A 41 -18.86 -17.06 -33.15
N VAL A 42 -18.49 -18.27 -32.71
CA VAL A 42 -17.33 -19.00 -33.26
C VAL A 42 -17.79 -20.12 -34.18
N HIS A 43 -18.66 -21.02 -33.69
CA HIS A 43 -19.17 -22.13 -34.48
C HIS A 43 -20.55 -22.60 -34.01
N THR A 44 -21.27 -23.33 -34.88
CA THR A 44 -22.56 -23.95 -34.58
C THR A 44 -22.61 -25.35 -35.19
N GLN A 45 -22.88 -26.36 -34.37
CA GLN A 45 -23.06 -27.75 -34.79
C GLN A 45 -24.53 -28.13 -34.69
N ILE A 46 -25.06 -28.76 -35.74
CA ILE A 46 -26.45 -29.15 -35.87
C ILE A 46 -26.47 -30.64 -36.24
N THR A 47 -27.14 -31.46 -35.43
CA THR A 47 -27.27 -32.90 -35.71
C THR A 47 -28.22 -33.16 -36.88
N GLU A 48 -28.10 -34.31 -37.55
CA GLU A 48 -29.05 -34.72 -38.60
C GLU A 48 -30.49 -34.79 -38.08
N ALA A 49 -30.66 -35.25 -36.83
CA ALA A 49 -31.95 -35.27 -36.16
C ALA A 49 -32.55 -33.86 -36.03
N ALA A 50 -31.74 -32.84 -35.75
CA ALA A 50 -32.19 -31.44 -35.71
C ALA A 50 -32.57 -30.89 -37.09
N MET A 51 -31.83 -31.27 -38.14
CA MET A 51 -32.13 -30.85 -39.52
C MET A 51 -33.47 -31.37 -40.02
N GLY A 52 -33.90 -32.55 -39.56
CA GLY A 52 -35.19 -33.14 -39.89
C GLY A 52 -36.42 -32.47 -39.25
N LEU A 53 -36.23 -31.51 -38.34
CA LEU A 53 -37.31 -30.87 -37.58
C LEU A 53 -37.94 -29.66 -38.26
N GLY A 54 -37.40 -29.21 -39.40
CA GLY A 54 -37.85 -28.02 -40.11
C GLY A 54 -37.28 -26.71 -39.56
N ALA A 55 -37.31 -25.66 -40.39
CA ALA A 55 -36.58 -24.41 -40.15
C ALA A 55 -37.00 -23.66 -38.87
N GLU A 56 -38.31 -23.63 -38.56
CA GLU A 56 -38.82 -22.93 -37.36
C GLU A 56 -38.31 -23.58 -36.07
N LYS A 57 -38.40 -24.91 -35.99
CA LYS A 57 -37.97 -25.66 -34.80
C LYS A 57 -36.45 -25.62 -34.65
N LEU A 58 -35.71 -25.67 -35.75
CA LEU A 58 -34.26 -25.53 -35.74
C LEU A 58 -33.81 -24.15 -35.24
N SER A 59 -34.49 -23.07 -35.66
CA SER A 59 -34.21 -21.70 -35.20
C SER A 59 -34.37 -21.54 -33.68
N LEU A 60 -35.38 -22.19 -33.10
CA LEU A 60 -35.61 -22.20 -31.65
C LEU A 60 -34.46 -22.93 -30.91
N LEU A 61 -34.05 -24.09 -31.40
CA LEU A 61 -32.95 -24.86 -30.79
C LEU A 61 -31.61 -24.11 -30.88
N ILE A 62 -31.34 -23.44 -32.00
CA ILE A 62 -30.14 -22.58 -32.13
C ILE A 62 -30.19 -21.42 -31.13
N SER A 63 -31.35 -20.77 -30.98
CA SER A 63 -31.52 -19.66 -30.04
C SER A 63 -31.32 -20.10 -28.59
N GLU A 64 -31.76 -21.32 -28.24
CA GLU A 64 -31.57 -21.89 -26.91
C GLU A 64 -30.09 -22.18 -26.64
N ALA A 65 -29.43 -22.90 -27.55
CA ALA A 65 -28.00 -23.20 -27.46
C ALA A 65 -27.16 -21.91 -27.39
N TYR A 66 -27.54 -20.87 -28.14
CA TYR A 66 -26.89 -19.57 -28.10
C TYR A 66 -27.03 -18.89 -26.73
N ARG A 67 -28.23 -18.90 -26.13
CA ARG A 67 -28.46 -18.29 -24.81
C ARG A 67 -27.63 -18.98 -23.73
N ASP A 68 -27.54 -20.31 -23.76
CA ASP A 68 -26.70 -21.08 -22.84
C ASP A 68 -25.21 -20.74 -23.00
N ALA A 69 -24.71 -20.68 -24.25
CA ALA A 69 -23.32 -20.29 -24.54
C ALA A 69 -23.02 -18.87 -24.07
N HIS A 70 -23.96 -17.94 -24.29
CA HIS A 70 -23.85 -16.55 -23.88
C HIS A 70 -23.85 -16.38 -22.37
N GLN A 71 -24.70 -17.10 -21.64
CA GLN A 71 -24.68 -17.06 -20.17
C GLN A 71 -23.36 -17.57 -19.61
N LYS A 72 -22.82 -18.66 -20.15
CA LYS A 72 -21.52 -19.22 -19.72
C LYS A 72 -20.36 -18.28 -20.00
N SER A 73 -20.30 -17.66 -21.18
CA SER A 73 -19.22 -16.71 -21.50
C SER A 73 -19.31 -15.44 -20.65
N VAL A 74 -20.52 -14.92 -20.40
CA VAL A 74 -20.74 -13.78 -19.50
C VAL A 74 -20.34 -14.12 -18.06
N GLN A 75 -20.69 -15.31 -17.56
CA GLN A 75 -20.30 -15.76 -16.22
C GLN A 75 -18.77 -15.89 -16.08
N ALA A 76 -18.09 -16.45 -17.08
CA ALA A 76 -16.64 -16.57 -17.08
C ALA A 76 -15.93 -15.21 -17.09
N MET A 77 -16.42 -14.26 -17.90
CA MET A 77 -15.89 -12.89 -17.91
C MET A 77 -16.13 -12.17 -16.59
N LYS A 78 -17.32 -12.34 -16.01
CA LYS A 78 -17.69 -11.76 -14.73
C LYS A 78 -16.84 -12.32 -13.58
N ALA A 79 -16.56 -13.62 -13.56
CA ALA A 79 -15.66 -14.24 -12.57
C ALA A 79 -14.23 -13.68 -12.66
N LEU A 80 -13.76 -13.37 -13.88
CA LEU A 80 -12.45 -12.77 -14.11
C LEU A 80 -12.36 -11.32 -13.61
N GLU A 81 -13.44 -10.56 -13.75
CA GLU A 81 -13.58 -9.21 -13.20
C GLU A 81 -13.79 -9.23 -11.68
N GLU A 82 -14.40 -10.28 -11.13
CA GLU A 82 -14.63 -10.45 -9.70
C GLU A 82 -13.35 -10.75 -8.89
N GLU A 83 -12.27 -11.23 -9.52
CA GLU A 83 -10.97 -11.50 -8.88
C GLU A 83 -9.99 -10.31 -8.84
N GLN A 84 -10.29 -9.17 -9.46
CA GLN A 84 -9.31 -8.08 -9.58
C GLN A 84 -9.25 -7.17 -8.35
N GLN A 85 -8.14 -7.25 -7.61
CA GLN A 85 -7.71 -6.20 -6.69
C GLN A 85 -6.97 -5.08 -7.46
N VAL A 86 -7.38 -3.84 -7.23
CA VAL A 86 -6.72 -2.63 -7.74
C VAL A 86 -5.85 -2.08 -6.64
N VAL A 87 -4.53 -2.07 -6.85
CA VAL A 87 -3.56 -1.48 -5.93
C VAL A 87 -2.66 -0.54 -6.72
N THR A 88 -2.87 0.74 -6.52
CA THR A 88 -2.10 1.86 -7.06
C THR A 88 -1.77 2.84 -5.93
N PRO A 89 -0.86 3.80 -6.14
CA PRO A 89 -0.58 4.81 -5.11
C PRO A 89 -1.77 5.69 -4.70
N TRP A 90 -2.85 5.71 -5.49
CA TRP A 90 -4.03 6.56 -5.25
C TRP A 90 -5.29 5.77 -4.89
N GLU A 91 -5.40 4.54 -5.39
CA GLU A 91 -6.56 3.69 -5.18
C GLU A 91 -6.13 2.29 -4.74
N VAL A 92 -6.75 1.86 -3.63
CA VAL A 92 -6.68 0.49 -3.14
C VAL A 92 -8.12 0.00 -2.96
N SER A 93 -8.57 -0.85 -3.87
CA SER A 93 -9.92 -1.41 -3.87
C SER A 93 -9.87 -2.91 -4.19
N SER A 94 -10.66 -3.70 -3.46
CA SER A 94 -10.81 -5.14 -3.69
C SER A 94 -12.24 -5.57 -3.39
N LYS A 95 -12.78 -6.52 -4.19
CA LYS A 95 -14.01 -7.25 -3.84
C LYS A 95 -13.67 -8.33 -2.81
N GLY A 96 -13.36 -7.91 -1.58
CA GLY A 96 -12.96 -8.78 -0.47
C GLY A 96 -11.62 -8.36 0.14
N LYS A 97 -10.97 -9.31 0.82
CA LYS A 97 -9.64 -9.11 1.42
C LYS A 97 -8.57 -8.93 0.34
N ILE A 98 -7.59 -8.09 0.61
CA ILE A 98 -6.41 -7.91 -0.24
C ILE A 98 -5.53 -9.15 -0.14
N ASP A 99 -5.22 -9.75 -1.29
CA ASP A 99 -4.33 -10.90 -1.40
C ASP A 99 -2.90 -10.41 -1.56
N TYR A 100 -2.21 -10.33 -0.42
CA TYR A 100 -0.84 -9.84 -0.34
C TYR A 100 0.20 -10.77 -0.95
N ASP A 101 -0.08 -12.09 -1.05
CA ASP A 101 0.83 -13.02 -1.71
C ASP A 101 0.77 -12.83 -3.23
N LYS A 102 -0.44 -12.65 -3.80
CA LYS A 102 -0.59 -12.21 -5.19
C LYS A 102 0.07 -10.86 -5.46
N LEU A 103 0.06 -9.92 -4.50
CA LEU A 103 0.76 -8.65 -4.65
C LEU A 103 2.28 -8.82 -4.66
N ILE A 104 2.84 -9.69 -3.82
CA ILE A 104 4.27 -10.01 -3.84
C ILE A 104 4.68 -10.50 -5.22
N ASP A 105 3.94 -11.46 -5.78
CA ASP A 105 4.22 -12.02 -7.09
C ASP A 105 4.07 -10.98 -8.21
N LYS A 106 2.96 -10.23 -8.21
CA LYS A 106 2.65 -9.20 -9.23
C LYS A 106 3.68 -8.08 -9.25
N PHE A 107 4.08 -7.61 -8.06
CA PHE A 107 5.08 -6.56 -7.94
C PHE A 107 6.49 -7.12 -8.09
N GLY A 108 6.70 -8.41 -7.83
CA GLY A 108 7.99 -9.07 -7.87
C GLY A 108 8.89 -8.63 -6.71
N CYS A 109 8.30 -8.31 -5.56
CA CYS A 109 9.06 -8.12 -4.31
C CYS A 109 9.30 -9.50 -3.65
N LYS A 110 10.00 -9.53 -2.52
CA LYS A 110 10.31 -10.76 -1.77
C LYS A 110 9.62 -10.75 -0.43
N ARG A 111 9.18 -11.92 0.04
CA ARG A 111 8.63 -12.07 1.39
C ARG A 111 9.71 -11.77 2.43
N LEU A 112 9.36 -10.97 3.43
CA LEU A 112 10.13 -10.79 4.65
C LEU A 112 9.79 -11.93 5.60
N ASP A 113 10.72 -12.85 5.80
CA ASP A 113 10.58 -13.99 6.70
C ASP A 113 11.31 -13.77 8.04
N GLN A 114 11.18 -14.74 8.95
CA GLN A 114 11.78 -14.68 10.29
C GLN A 114 13.30 -14.52 10.25
N SER A 115 13.99 -15.01 9.21
CA SER A 115 15.45 -14.89 9.11
C SER A 115 15.89 -13.42 8.99
N TYR A 116 15.10 -12.58 8.32
CA TYR A 116 15.35 -11.14 8.27
C TYR A 116 15.09 -10.46 9.62
N VAL A 117 14.04 -10.86 10.32
CA VAL A 117 13.71 -10.35 11.66
C VAL A 117 14.85 -10.64 12.64
N ASP A 118 15.30 -11.89 12.68
CA ASP A 118 16.41 -12.34 13.53
C ASP A 118 17.72 -11.62 13.16
N ARG A 119 17.94 -11.38 11.86
CA ARG A 119 19.12 -10.67 11.37
C ARG A 119 19.11 -9.19 11.76
N VAL A 120 17.97 -8.51 11.70
CA VAL A 120 17.81 -7.13 12.20
C VAL A 120 18.12 -7.07 13.69
N PHE A 121 17.59 -8.02 14.49
CA PHE A 121 17.90 -8.10 15.92
C PHE A 121 19.40 -8.29 16.16
N LYS A 122 20.02 -9.27 15.49
CA LYS A 122 21.45 -9.58 15.62
C LYS A 122 22.34 -8.38 15.29
N LEU A 123 22.02 -7.64 14.22
CA LEU A 123 22.85 -6.52 13.75
C LEU A 123 22.68 -5.26 14.61
N THR A 124 21.49 -5.01 15.13
CA THR A 124 21.17 -3.75 15.83
C THR A 124 21.18 -3.90 17.36
N ASN A 125 21.14 -5.14 17.86
CA ASN A 125 20.92 -5.48 19.27
C ASN A 125 19.70 -4.76 19.88
N ARG A 126 18.68 -4.49 19.05
CA ARG A 126 17.44 -3.83 19.43
C ARG A 126 16.28 -4.76 19.13
N GLU A 127 15.42 -4.97 20.11
CA GLU A 127 14.24 -5.81 20.00
C GLU A 127 13.47 -5.52 18.69
N PRO A 128 13.14 -6.54 17.87
CA PRO A 128 12.40 -6.32 16.64
C PRO A 128 11.07 -5.62 16.90
N HIS A 129 10.81 -4.57 16.12
CA HIS A 129 9.55 -3.85 16.21
C HIS A 129 8.35 -4.81 16.05
N ILE A 130 7.23 -4.56 16.75
CA ILE A 130 6.00 -5.36 16.62
C ILE A 130 5.58 -5.55 15.16
N PHE A 131 5.87 -4.58 14.31
CA PHE A 131 5.54 -4.64 12.88
C PHE A 131 6.41 -5.63 12.08
N LEU A 132 7.61 -5.96 12.55
CA LEU A 132 8.40 -7.07 12.02
C LEU A 132 7.88 -8.39 12.61
N ARG A 133 7.75 -8.47 13.93
CA ARG A 133 7.35 -9.70 14.65
C ARG A 133 5.97 -10.21 14.23
N ARG A 134 5.07 -9.30 13.84
CA ARG A 134 3.68 -9.60 13.43
C ARG A 134 3.46 -9.52 11.93
N ASN A 135 4.52 -9.50 11.12
CA ASN A 135 4.44 -9.43 9.65
C ASN A 135 3.58 -8.27 9.12
N VAL A 136 3.58 -7.13 9.80
CA VAL A 136 2.96 -5.90 9.27
C VAL A 136 3.83 -5.34 8.15
N PHE A 137 5.15 -5.32 8.33
CA PHE A 137 6.10 -5.21 7.22
C PHE A 137 6.44 -6.63 6.77
N PHE A 138 5.99 -6.98 5.57
CA PHE A 138 5.87 -8.37 5.12
C PHE A 138 6.61 -8.64 3.81
N ALA A 139 7.00 -7.59 3.09
CA ALA A 139 7.71 -7.70 1.83
C ALA A 139 8.89 -6.73 1.77
N HIS A 140 9.85 -7.01 0.90
CA HIS A 140 11.05 -6.19 0.73
C HIS A 140 11.67 -6.33 -0.66
N ARG A 141 12.59 -5.40 -0.98
CA ARG A 141 13.50 -5.49 -2.12
C ARG A 141 14.91 -5.18 -1.66
N ASP A 142 15.85 -6.07 -1.93
CA ASP A 142 17.28 -5.90 -1.63
C ASP A 142 17.58 -5.49 -0.17
N LEU A 143 16.71 -5.84 0.78
CA LEU A 143 16.95 -5.63 2.21
C LEU A 143 18.22 -6.37 2.67
N ASN A 144 18.49 -7.55 2.11
CA ASN A 144 19.74 -8.27 2.36
C ASN A 144 20.96 -7.40 2.02
N GLU A 145 20.94 -6.62 0.93
CA GLU A 145 22.07 -5.77 0.53
C GLU A 145 22.31 -4.64 1.55
N ILE A 146 21.26 -4.11 2.17
CA ILE A 146 21.36 -3.14 3.26
C ILE A 146 21.96 -3.79 4.49
N LEU A 147 21.46 -4.96 4.90
CA LEU A 147 21.95 -5.68 6.07
C LEU A 147 23.40 -6.15 5.88
N ASP A 148 23.75 -6.64 4.70
CA ASP A 148 25.12 -7.01 4.33
C ASP A 148 26.06 -5.80 4.38
N ALA A 149 25.63 -4.65 3.87
CA ALA A 149 26.40 -3.41 3.94
C ALA A 149 26.60 -2.93 5.39
N TYR A 150 25.52 -2.95 6.19
CA TYR A 150 25.58 -2.57 7.59
C TYR A 150 26.50 -3.48 8.42
N GLU A 151 26.45 -4.80 8.18
CA GLU A 151 27.33 -5.79 8.82
C GLU A 151 28.81 -5.53 8.50
N ARG A 152 29.12 -4.98 7.32
CA ARG A 152 30.48 -4.54 6.94
C ARG A 152 30.87 -3.15 7.46
N GLY A 153 30.00 -2.50 8.24
CA GLY A 153 30.21 -1.13 8.73
C GLY A 153 30.00 -0.05 7.66
N GLU A 154 29.40 -0.39 6.52
CA GLU A 154 29.03 0.58 5.51
C GLU A 154 27.77 1.36 5.92
N LYS A 155 27.70 2.61 5.45
CA LYS A 155 26.61 3.52 5.76
C LYS A 155 25.48 3.40 4.73
N PHE A 156 24.26 3.69 5.17
CA PHE A 156 23.08 3.88 4.32
C PHE A 156 22.17 4.95 4.96
N TYR A 157 21.18 5.44 4.23
CA TYR A 157 20.18 6.37 4.75
C TYR A 157 18.76 5.85 4.51
N LEU A 158 17.82 6.38 5.29
CA LEU A 158 16.40 6.11 5.14
C LEU A 158 15.74 7.21 4.30
N TYR A 159 14.77 6.83 3.50
CA TYR A 159 13.86 7.76 2.82
C TYR A 159 12.42 7.28 2.99
N THR A 160 11.52 8.15 3.45
CA THR A 160 10.07 7.93 3.37
C THR A 160 9.38 9.23 2.99
N GLY A 161 8.06 9.24 2.83
CA GLY A 161 7.34 10.44 2.42
C GLY A 161 5.88 10.45 2.83
N ARG A 162 5.28 11.63 2.69
CA ARG A 162 3.86 11.89 2.95
C ARG A 162 3.37 12.93 1.97
N GLY A 163 2.28 12.62 1.27
CA GLY A 163 1.54 13.63 0.52
C GLY A 163 0.49 14.32 1.39
N PRO A 164 0.69 15.59 1.79
CA PRO A 164 -0.15 16.27 2.78
C PRO A 164 -1.49 16.69 2.17
N SER A 165 -2.57 16.01 2.55
CA SER A 165 -3.92 16.22 2.00
C SER A 165 -4.99 16.52 3.04
N SER A 166 -4.61 16.63 4.32
CA SER A 166 -5.51 16.84 5.46
C SER A 166 -4.75 17.52 6.60
N GLU A 167 -5.48 18.21 7.49
CA GLU A 167 -4.92 18.92 8.65
C GLU A 167 -4.11 18.01 9.58
N ALA A 168 -4.59 16.78 9.75
CA ALA A 168 -4.01 15.82 10.70
C ALA A 168 -3.75 14.47 10.03
N LEU A 169 -2.77 13.75 10.58
CA LEU A 169 -2.56 12.34 10.28
C LEU A 169 -3.67 11.47 10.90
N HIS A 170 -3.91 10.31 10.29
CA HIS A 170 -4.70 9.24 10.87
C HIS A 170 -3.80 8.06 11.22
N LEU A 171 -4.30 7.09 11.98
CA LEU A 171 -3.48 5.99 12.49
C LEU A 171 -2.77 5.19 11.38
N GLY A 172 -3.41 5.03 10.22
CA GLY A 172 -2.75 4.42 9.06
C GLY A 172 -1.50 5.17 8.55
N HIS A 173 -1.44 6.50 8.69
CA HIS A 173 -0.25 7.27 8.34
C HIS A 173 0.88 7.08 9.35
N LEU A 174 0.56 6.77 10.62
CA LEU A 174 1.58 6.55 11.64
C LEU A 174 2.36 5.25 11.43
N VAL A 175 1.78 4.23 10.79
CA VAL A 175 2.44 2.92 10.64
C VAL A 175 3.81 3.02 9.96
N PRO A 176 3.97 3.64 8.76
CA PRO A 176 5.29 3.84 8.16
C PRO A 176 6.22 4.73 9.01
N PHE A 177 5.71 5.78 9.65
CA PHE A 177 6.55 6.69 10.43
C PHE A 177 7.07 6.07 11.73
N MET A 178 6.22 5.35 12.48
CA MET A 178 6.61 4.60 13.67
C MET A 178 7.70 3.58 13.33
N PHE A 179 7.54 2.87 12.21
CA PHE A 179 8.55 1.91 11.77
C PHE A 179 9.84 2.58 11.31
N THR A 180 9.73 3.67 10.56
CA THR A 180 10.90 4.45 10.11
C THR A 180 11.68 5.01 11.30
N LYS A 181 10.99 5.46 12.35
CA LYS A 181 11.64 5.89 13.60
C LYS A 181 12.38 4.72 14.24
N TYR A 182 11.75 3.55 14.35
CA TYR A 182 12.41 2.35 14.85
C TYR A 182 13.69 2.04 14.06
N LEU A 183 13.63 2.06 12.73
CA LEU A 183 14.79 1.82 11.87
C LEU A 183 15.88 2.89 12.07
N GLN A 184 15.50 4.16 12.19
CA GLN A 184 16.43 5.25 12.47
C GLN A 184 17.18 5.00 13.78
N ASP A 185 16.49 4.63 14.85
CA ASP A 185 17.14 4.37 16.14
C ASP A 185 17.97 3.08 16.12
N ALA A 186 17.48 2.02 15.49
CA ALA A 186 18.11 0.71 15.48
C ALA A 186 19.43 0.73 14.69
N PHE A 187 19.42 1.36 13.52
CA PHE A 187 20.59 1.44 12.64
C PHE A 187 21.42 2.70 12.83
N LYS A 188 20.91 3.71 13.55
CA LYS A 188 21.55 5.02 13.78
C LYS A 188 21.93 5.75 12.49
N VAL A 189 20.99 5.79 11.54
CA VAL A 189 21.19 6.32 10.20
C VAL A 189 20.42 7.63 9.95
N PRO A 190 20.87 8.49 9.02
CA PRO A 190 20.11 9.65 8.57
C PRO A 190 18.80 9.25 7.90
N LEU A 191 17.83 10.16 7.97
CA LEU A 191 16.51 10.06 7.37
C LEU A 191 16.20 11.32 6.58
N VAL A 192 15.68 11.14 5.37
CA VAL A 192 15.01 12.20 4.62
C VAL A 192 13.51 11.90 4.51
N ILE A 193 12.66 12.90 4.75
CA ILE A 193 11.21 12.78 4.64
C ILE A 193 10.70 13.79 3.61
N GLN A 194 10.13 13.30 2.52
CA GLN A 194 9.53 14.14 1.49
C GLN A 194 8.07 14.45 1.83
N LEU A 195 7.71 15.73 1.71
CA LEU A 195 6.32 16.20 1.76
C LEU A 195 5.90 16.61 0.35
N THR A 196 5.11 15.75 -0.31
CA THR A 196 4.70 15.92 -1.72
C THR A 196 3.51 16.88 -1.83
N ASP A 197 3.71 18.12 -1.41
CA ASP A 197 2.70 19.18 -1.45
C ASP A 197 2.37 19.63 -2.88
N ASP A 198 3.32 19.54 -3.80
CA ASP A 198 3.10 19.69 -5.25
C ASP A 198 2.18 18.60 -5.82
N GLU A 199 2.36 17.33 -5.42
CA GLU A 199 1.47 16.22 -5.75
C GLU A 199 0.04 16.51 -5.29
N LYS A 200 -0.14 16.92 -4.04
CA LYS A 200 -1.50 17.15 -3.51
C LYS A 200 -2.14 18.40 -4.11
N CYS A 201 -1.37 19.44 -4.41
CA CYS A 201 -1.82 20.56 -5.23
C CYS A 201 -2.43 20.06 -6.56
N MET A 202 -1.71 19.19 -7.27
CA MET A 202 -2.11 18.63 -8.57
C MET A 202 -3.29 17.64 -8.49
N TRP A 203 -3.36 16.78 -7.47
CA TRP A 203 -4.39 15.73 -7.40
C TRP A 203 -5.67 16.12 -6.66
N LYS A 204 -5.61 17.11 -5.75
CA LYS A 204 -6.74 17.51 -4.89
C LYS A 204 -7.25 18.93 -5.18
N ASN A 205 -6.71 19.59 -6.21
CA ASN A 205 -7.08 20.96 -6.60
C ASN A 205 -6.96 21.96 -5.44
N LEU A 206 -5.92 21.78 -4.62
CA LEU A 206 -5.56 22.69 -3.53
C LEU A 206 -4.72 23.84 -4.11
N SER A 207 -4.78 25.03 -3.50
CA SER A 207 -3.85 26.11 -3.87
C SER A 207 -2.43 25.75 -3.41
N VAL A 208 -1.43 26.43 -3.98
CA VAL A 208 -0.03 26.25 -3.59
C VAL A 208 0.16 26.63 -2.11
N GLU A 209 -0.44 27.74 -1.68
CA GLU A 209 -0.37 28.24 -0.31
C GLU A 209 -0.96 27.25 0.67
N GLU A 210 -2.12 26.68 0.35
CA GLU A 210 -2.77 25.68 1.19
C GLU A 210 -1.96 24.39 1.25
N SER A 211 -1.39 23.95 0.12
CA SER A 211 -0.56 22.74 0.07
C SER A 211 0.71 22.89 0.93
N LYS A 212 1.38 24.06 0.86
CA LYS A 212 2.52 24.39 1.73
C LYS A 212 2.14 24.45 3.21
N ARG A 213 0.97 25.04 3.53
CA ARG A 213 0.47 25.09 4.91
C ARG A 213 0.22 23.68 5.45
N LEU A 214 -0.44 22.82 4.69
CA LEU A 214 -0.69 21.42 5.05
C LEU A 214 0.62 20.63 5.20
N ALA A 215 1.62 20.89 4.36
CA ALA A 215 2.95 20.30 4.51
C ALA A 215 3.54 20.63 5.89
N ARG A 216 3.53 21.90 6.30
CA ARG A 216 4.03 22.32 7.61
C ARG A 216 3.24 21.75 8.77
N GLU A 217 1.91 21.66 8.67
CA GLU A 217 1.10 21.03 9.72
C GLU A 217 1.33 19.52 9.83
N ASN A 218 1.48 18.82 8.69
CA ASN A 218 1.83 17.39 8.68
C ASN A 218 3.26 17.15 9.19
N ALA A 219 4.19 18.09 8.98
CA ALA A 219 5.52 18.03 9.56
C ALA A 219 5.49 18.01 11.10
N LYS A 220 4.55 18.74 11.73
CA LYS A 220 4.37 18.71 13.20
C LYS A 220 3.99 17.33 13.71
N ASP A 221 3.05 16.66 13.05
CA ASP A 221 2.65 15.28 13.40
C ASP A 221 3.82 14.29 13.18
N ILE A 222 4.59 14.46 12.10
CA ILE A 222 5.76 13.62 11.82
C ILE A 222 6.82 13.81 12.90
N ILE A 223 7.14 15.06 13.28
CA ILE A 223 8.09 15.36 14.36
C ILE A 223 7.60 14.77 15.69
N ALA A 224 6.29 14.80 15.96
CA ALA A 224 5.69 14.20 17.16
C ALA A 224 5.85 12.67 17.25
N CYS A 225 6.23 11.98 16.17
CA CYS A 225 6.66 10.58 16.22
C CYS A 225 8.03 10.40 16.92
N GLY A 226 8.74 11.49 17.20
CA GLY A 226 9.99 11.52 17.96
C GLY A 226 11.22 11.17 17.13
N PHE A 227 11.32 11.68 15.91
CA PHE A 227 12.53 11.58 15.09
C PHE A 227 13.65 12.47 15.66
N ASP A 228 14.90 12.06 15.46
CA ASP A 228 16.07 12.83 15.90
C ASP A 228 16.36 13.96 14.92
N VAL A 229 16.21 15.22 15.36
CA VAL A 229 16.51 16.43 14.55
C VAL A 229 17.96 16.44 14.05
N SER A 230 18.90 15.82 14.76
CA SER A 230 20.30 15.77 14.34
C SER A 230 20.56 14.80 13.18
N ARG A 231 19.56 14.00 12.79
CA ARG A 231 19.64 12.97 11.73
C ARG A 231 18.51 13.03 10.71
N THR A 232 17.54 13.91 10.91
CA THR A 232 16.31 13.95 10.11
C THR A 232 16.23 15.27 9.37
N PHE A 233 16.01 15.17 8.06
CA PHE A 233 15.69 16.29 7.19
C PHE A 233 14.31 16.07 6.58
N ILE A 234 13.38 17.00 6.83
CA ILE A 234 12.03 16.98 6.28
C ILE A 234 11.98 18.07 5.22
N PHE A 235 11.40 17.84 4.04
CA PHE A 235 11.33 18.90 3.03
C PHE A 235 9.99 18.92 2.30
N SER A 236 9.51 20.12 2.00
CA SER A 236 8.44 20.38 1.04
C SER A 236 9.02 20.33 -0.36
N ASP A 237 8.31 19.70 -1.30
CA ASP A 237 8.71 19.68 -2.70
C ASP A 237 8.70 21.10 -3.29
N PHE A 238 7.67 21.91 -3.01
CA PHE A 238 7.64 23.30 -3.46
C PHE A 238 8.80 24.17 -2.96
N ASP A 239 9.38 23.86 -1.79
CA ASP A 239 10.46 24.65 -1.19
C ASP A 239 11.86 24.10 -1.51
N TYR A 240 12.01 22.80 -1.74
CA TYR A 240 13.32 22.16 -1.92
C TYR A 240 13.66 21.79 -3.36
N VAL A 241 12.66 21.61 -4.24
CA VAL A 241 12.89 21.22 -5.65
C VAL A 241 13.65 22.33 -6.38
N GLY A 242 14.93 22.09 -6.61
CA GLY A 242 15.86 22.99 -7.28
C GLY A 242 17.27 22.39 -7.31
N GLY A 243 18.23 23.11 -7.90
CA GLY A 243 19.64 22.71 -7.93
C GLY A 243 19.86 21.23 -8.28
N ALA A 244 20.63 20.52 -7.45
CA ALA A 244 20.97 19.11 -7.64
C ALA A 244 19.75 18.17 -7.63
N PHE A 245 18.68 18.52 -6.90
CA PHE A 245 17.44 17.74 -6.89
C PHE A 245 16.79 17.77 -8.28
N TYR A 246 16.60 18.97 -8.83
CA TYR A 246 16.02 19.15 -10.16
C TYR A 246 16.88 18.51 -11.26
N GLU A 247 18.21 18.61 -11.17
CA GLU A 247 19.11 17.93 -12.10
C GLU A 247 18.91 16.40 -12.10
N ASN A 248 18.74 15.78 -10.93
CA ASN A 248 18.46 14.35 -10.84
C ASN A 248 17.05 14.01 -11.34
N MET A 249 16.08 14.89 -11.12
CA MET A 249 14.73 14.74 -11.67
C MET A 249 14.77 14.66 -13.19
N VAL A 250 15.51 15.57 -13.85
CA VAL A 250 15.70 15.54 -15.31
C VAL A 250 16.38 14.25 -15.77
N LYS A 251 17.41 13.78 -15.05
CA LYS A 251 18.11 12.51 -15.39
C LYS A 251 17.18 11.31 -15.31
N ILE A 252 16.35 11.23 -14.27
CA ILE A 252 15.35 10.16 -14.11
C ILE A 252 14.26 10.27 -15.16
N ALA A 253 13.71 11.46 -15.40
CA ALA A 253 12.69 11.69 -16.42
C ALA A 253 13.16 11.25 -17.81
N LYS A 254 14.43 11.49 -18.18
CA LYS A 254 15.01 10.99 -19.45
C LYS A 254 15.09 9.47 -19.55
N CYS A 255 15.01 8.76 -18.44
CA CYS A 255 15.00 7.30 -18.41
C CYS A 255 13.58 6.70 -18.50
N VAL A 256 12.54 7.51 -18.28
CA VAL A 256 11.16 7.02 -18.17
C VAL A 256 10.32 7.61 -19.31
N THR A 257 9.81 6.73 -20.17
CA THR A 257 8.92 7.09 -21.27
C THR A 257 7.48 7.26 -20.80
N TYR A 258 6.69 8.00 -21.57
CA TYR A 258 5.26 8.13 -21.30
C TYR A 258 4.54 6.77 -21.27
N ASN A 259 4.85 5.86 -22.19
CA ASN A 259 4.29 4.50 -22.20
C ASN A 259 4.57 3.72 -20.91
N GLN A 260 5.74 3.92 -20.29
CA GLN A 260 6.06 3.30 -19.01
C GLN A 260 5.20 3.87 -17.89
N VAL A 261 5.06 5.19 -17.76
CA VAL A 261 4.21 5.77 -16.70
C VAL A 261 2.73 5.45 -16.93
N ARG A 262 2.25 5.33 -18.18
CA ARG A 262 0.92 4.79 -18.48
C ARG A 262 0.74 3.36 -17.97
N GLY A 263 1.73 2.49 -18.21
CA GLY A 263 1.67 1.10 -17.78
C GLY A 263 1.81 0.91 -16.26
N ILE A 264 2.58 1.76 -15.59
CA ILE A 264 2.87 1.65 -14.15
C ILE A 264 1.78 2.33 -13.32
N PHE A 265 1.33 3.51 -13.75
CA PHE A 265 0.45 4.39 -12.98
C PHE A 265 -0.95 4.54 -13.57
N GLY A 266 -1.21 3.97 -14.76
CA GLY A 266 -2.53 4.07 -15.39
C GLY A 266 -2.86 5.44 -15.98
N PHE A 267 -1.87 6.33 -16.16
CA PHE A 267 -2.10 7.63 -16.79
C PHE A 267 -2.68 7.50 -18.20
N THR A 268 -3.48 8.49 -18.57
CA THR A 268 -4.16 8.59 -19.86
C THR A 268 -3.76 9.88 -20.58
N GLY A 269 -4.18 10.02 -21.85
CA GLY A 269 -3.96 11.25 -22.61
C GLY A 269 -4.73 12.45 -22.08
N GLU A 270 -5.66 12.25 -21.15
CA GLU A 270 -6.45 13.31 -20.50
C GLU A 270 -5.78 13.85 -19.22
N ASP A 271 -4.81 13.12 -18.65
CA ASP A 271 -4.06 13.58 -17.49
C ASP A 271 -3.15 14.76 -17.85
N HIS A 272 -3.18 15.81 -17.03
CA HIS A 272 -2.32 16.97 -17.25
C HIS A 272 -0.83 16.63 -17.05
N ILE A 273 0.03 17.33 -17.79
CA ILE A 273 1.47 17.05 -17.86
C ILE A 273 2.16 17.02 -16.49
N GLY A 274 1.66 17.79 -15.52
CA GLY A 274 2.17 17.78 -14.14
C GLY A 274 2.05 16.41 -13.46
N LYS A 275 0.91 15.70 -13.60
CA LYS A 275 0.78 14.34 -13.05
C LYS A 275 1.73 13.37 -13.71
N VAL A 276 1.83 13.47 -15.04
CA VAL A 276 2.70 12.63 -15.86
C VAL A 276 4.18 12.85 -15.53
N SER A 277 4.57 14.07 -15.16
CA SER A 277 5.95 14.41 -14.80
C SER A 277 6.27 14.31 -13.30
N PHE A 278 5.30 13.95 -12.45
CA PHE A 278 5.51 13.80 -11.01
C PHE A 278 6.36 12.58 -10.60
N PRO A 279 6.27 11.38 -11.21
CA PRO A 279 7.00 10.21 -10.70
C PRO A 279 8.52 10.40 -10.52
N PRO A 280 9.24 11.14 -11.39
CA PRO A 280 10.61 11.55 -11.13
C PRO A 280 10.82 12.32 -9.81
N VAL A 281 9.89 13.19 -9.40
CA VAL A 281 9.97 13.96 -8.14
C VAL A 281 10.04 13.02 -6.93
N GLN A 282 9.21 11.96 -6.91
CA GLN A 282 9.22 10.94 -5.86
C GLN A 282 10.40 9.94 -5.98
N ALA A 283 10.95 9.75 -7.18
CA ALA A 283 12.10 8.87 -7.38
C ALA A 283 13.41 9.45 -6.82
N VAL A 284 13.63 10.75 -7.03
CA VAL A 284 14.89 11.46 -6.79
C VAL A 284 15.44 11.42 -5.35
N PRO A 285 14.61 11.43 -4.29
CA PRO A 285 15.09 11.28 -2.92
C PRO A 285 15.74 9.92 -2.64
N SER A 286 15.57 8.94 -3.53
CA SER A 286 16.26 7.64 -3.47
C SER A 286 17.77 7.73 -3.73
N PHE A 287 18.27 8.90 -4.17
CA PHE A 287 19.68 9.10 -4.51
C PHE A 287 20.32 10.19 -3.65
N PRO A 288 21.50 9.93 -3.04
CA PRO A 288 22.17 10.86 -2.13
C PRO A 288 22.59 12.17 -2.81
N ARG A 289 22.83 12.14 -4.13
CA ARG A 289 23.19 13.33 -4.94
C ARG A 289 22.12 14.42 -4.92
N SER A 290 20.89 14.08 -4.55
CA SER A 290 19.77 15.02 -4.39
C SER A 290 19.88 15.84 -3.11
N PHE A 291 20.78 15.45 -2.20
CA PHE A 291 21.03 16.10 -0.91
C PHE A 291 22.53 16.35 -0.72
N PRO A 292 23.17 17.20 -1.56
CA PRO A 292 24.61 17.44 -1.47
C PRO A 292 25.04 18.05 -0.13
N HIS A 293 24.11 18.74 0.56
CA HIS A 293 24.33 19.29 1.89
C HIS A 293 24.35 18.23 3.00
N LEU A 294 23.72 17.07 2.78
CA LEU A 294 23.75 15.92 3.70
C LEU A 294 24.85 14.92 3.33
N PHE A 295 25.03 14.64 2.04
CA PHE A 295 25.85 13.55 1.55
C PHE A 295 26.98 14.02 0.61
N PRO A 296 27.81 15.02 1.00
CA PRO A 296 28.87 15.52 0.13
C PRO A 296 29.86 14.39 -0.22
N GLY A 297 30.02 14.12 -1.51
CA GLY A 297 30.93 13.08 -2.04
C GLY A 297 30.49 11.63 -1.81
N GLN A 298 29.29 11.39 -1.26
CA GLN A 298 28.78 10.05 -0.95
C GLN A 298 27.79 9.55 -2.01
N ASP A 299 28.16 9.66 -3.29
CA ASP A 299 27.27 9.39 -4.44
C ASP A 299 26.76 7.94 -4.53
N LYS A 300 27.41 6.99 -3.83
CA LYS A 300 27.05 5.56 -3.80
C LYS A 300 26.34 5.12 -2.52
N LEU A 301 26.00 6.06 -1.63
CA LEU A 301 25.30 5.74 -0.38
C LEU A 301 23.99 5.01 -0.69
N ARG A 302 23.76 3.88 -0.02
CA ARG A 302 22.55 3.07 -0.19
C ARG A 302 21.36 3.76 0.48
N CYS A 303 20.17 3.58 -0.10
CA CYS A 303 18.91 4.08 0.41
C CYS A 303 17.99 2.90 0.76
N LEU A 304 17.39 2.92 1.96
CA LEU A 304 16.31 2.00 2.35
C LEU A 304 15.02 2.81 2.49
N ILE A 305 13.95 2.34 1.83
CA ILE A 305 12.65 3.01 1.75
C ILE A 305 11.59 2.21 2.50
N PRO A 306 11.15 2.64 3.70
CA PRO A 306 10.00 2.10 4.39
C PRO A 306 8.72 2.74 3.86
N CYS A 307 7.81 1.94 3.32
CA CYS A 307 6.54 2.42 2.78
C CYS A 307 5.44 1.36 2.90
N ALA A 308 4.20 1.74 2.65
CA ALA A 308 3.17 0.75 2.34
C ALA A 308 3.33 0.27 0.89
N ILE A 309 2.86 -0.94 0.59
CA ILE A 309 3.09 -1.60 -0.71
C ILE A 309 2.49 -0.84 -1.90
N ASP A 310 1.50 0.05 -1.70
CA ASP A 310 0.95 0.92 -2.75
C ASP A 310 1.98 1.89 -3.36
N GLN A 311 3.10 2.14 -2.68
CA GLN A 311 4.17 3.01 -3.16
C GLN A 311 5.23 2.27 -4.00
N ASP A 312 5.24 0.93 -4.03
CA ASP A 312 6.19 0.15 -4.82
C ASP A 312 6.27 0.55 -6.30
N PRO A 313 5.17 0.88 -7.01
CA PRO A 313 5.23 1.29 -8.41
C PRO A 313 6.21 2.44 -8.69
N TYR A 314 6.30 3.43 -7.80
CA TYR A 314 7.29 4.51 -7.92
C TYR A 314 8.71 3.99 -7.84
N PHE A 315 9.00 3.12 -6.88
CA PHE A 315 10.36 2.68 -6.62
C PHE A 315 10.79 1.52 -7.51
N ARG A 316 9.86 0.73 -8.05
CA ARG A 316 10.13 -0.19 -9.15
C ARG A 316 10.63 0.58 -10.38
N MET A 317 9.95 1.66 -10.76
CA MET A 317 10.41 2.57 -11.81
C MET A 317 11.80 3.16 -11.48
N THR A 318 11.99 3.63 -10.25
CA THR A 318 13.28 4.18 -9.77
C THR A 318 14.42 3.16 -9.87
N ARG A 319 14.17 1.91 -9.49
CA ARG A 319 15.14 0.80 -9.53
C ARG A 319 15.50 0.41 -10.96
N ASP A 320 14.58 0.52 -11.92
CA ASP A 320 14.85 0.29 -13.33
C ASP A 320 15.67 1.43 -13.96
N ALA A 321 15.44 2.67 -13.51
CA ALA A 321 16.18 3.84 -13.97
C ALA A 321 17.60 3.93 -13.38
N ALA A 322 17.80 3.55 -12.11
CA ALA A 322 19.04 3.79 -11.37
C ALA A 322 20.32 3.27 -12.07
N PRO A 323 20.39 2.02 -12.57
CA PRO A 323 21.61 1.51 -13.22
C PRO A 323 21.99 2.27 -14.49
N ARG A 324 21.00 2.81 -15.23
CA ARG A 324 21.23 3.58 -16.46
C ARG A 324 21.93 4.92 -16.20
N LEU A 325 21.85 5.40 -14.96
CA LEU A 325 22.48 6.63 -14.48
C LEU A 325 23.75 6.35 -13.65
N GLY A 326 24.13 5.08 -13.50
CA GLY A 326 25.23 4.67 -12.61
C GLY A 326 24.91 4.84 -11.12
N TYR A 327 23.62 4.90 -10.75
CA TYR A 327 23.16 5.04 -9.37
C TYR A 327 22.90 3.67 -8.74
N THR A 328 22.98 3.61 -7.42
CA THR A 328 22.61 2.41 -6.65
C THR A 328 21.09 2.28 -6.59
N LYS A 329 20.56 1.08 -6.79
CA LYS A 329 19.12 0.80 -6.63
C LYS A 329 18.71 1.02 -5.16
N PRO A 330 17.62 1.73 -4.87
CA PRO A 330 17.09 1.78 -3.51
C PRO A 330 16.55 0.41 -3.09
N ALA A 331 16.74 0.06 -1.83
CA ALA A 331 16.08 -1.06 -1.17
C ALA A 331 14.72 -0.62 -0.61
N LEU A 332 13.79 -1.56 -0.47
CA LEU A 332 12.46 -1.31 0.08
C LEU A 332 12.15 -2.27 1.21
N ILE A 333 11.33 -1.81 2.16
CA ILE A 333 10.63 -2.64 3.15
C ILE A 333 9.17 -2.17 3.23
N GLU A 334 8.24 -3.09 2.98
CA GLU A 334 6.87 -2.77 2.57
C GLU A 334 5.84 -3.29 3.57
N SER A 335 4.92 -2.42 3.97
CA SER A 335 3.84 -2.76 4.89
C SER A 335 2.55 -3.19 4.22
N LEU A 336 1.75 -3.95 4.97
CA LEU A 336 0.32 -4.12 4.73
C LEU A 336 -0.39 -2.75 4.77
N PHE A 337 -1.64 -2.72 4.30
CA PHE A 337 -2.51 -1.57 4.48
C PHE A 337 -3.13 -1.58 5.87
N PHE A 338 -3.21 -0.40 6.49
CA PHE A 338 -4.00 -0.24 7.70
C PHE A 338 -5.49 -0.15 7.32
N PRO A 339 -6.36 -1.07 7.82
CA PRO A 339 -7.71 -1.20 7.32
C PRO A 339 -8.59 -0.03 7.76
N ALA A 340 -9.60 0.31 6.96
CA ALA A 340 -10.63 1.26 7.36
C ALA A 340 -11.52 0.69 8.48
N LEU A 341 -12.21 1.55 9.22
CA LEU A 341 -13.10 1.11 10.30
C LEU A 341 -14.20 0.16 9.80
N GLN A 342 -14.72 0.38 8.59
CA GLN A 342 -15.86 -0.34 8.03
C GLN A 342 -15.52 -1.75 7.53
N GLY A 343 -14.23 -2.11 7.39
CA GLY A 343 -13.82 -3.41 6.87
C GLY A 343 -12.63 -3.37 5.91
N GLU A 344 -12.38 -4.50 5.26
CA GLU A 344 -11.17 -4.77 4.45
C GLU A 344 -11.29 -4.49 2.95
N THR A 345 -12.36 -3.85 2.50
CA THR A 345 -12.56 -3.56 1.07
C THR A 345 -11.65 -2.45 0.53
N GLY A 346 -10.89 -1.76 1.40
CA GLY A 346 -9.93 -0.73 1.01
C GLY A 346 -9.07 -0.21 2.17
N LYS A 347 -8.21 0.77 1.83
CA LYS A 347 -7.34 1.49 2.77
C LYS A 347 -8.11 2.60 3.50
N MET A 348 -7.73 2.91 4.74
CA MET A 348 -8.19 4.11 5.43
C MET A 348 -7.85 5.37 4.61
N SER A 349 -8.85 6.22 4.37
CA SER A 349 -8.70 7.44 3.58
C SER A 349 -9.18 8.67 4.36
N ALA A 350 -8.42 9.76 4.28
CA ALA A 350 -8.82 11.04 4.83
C ALA A 350 -10.08 11.64 4.16
N SER A 351 -10.53 11.08 3.04
CA SER A 351 -11.75 11.53 2.34
C SER A 351 -13.06 11.11 3.02
N ASP A 352 -13.03 10.12 3.91
CA ASP A 352 -14.18 9.72 4.73
C ASP A 352 -13.83 9.84 6.21
N ALA A 353 -14.36 10.87 6.87
CA ALA A 353 -14.12 11.16 8.28
C ALA A 353 -14.59 10.05 9.23
N ASN A 354 -15.54 9.21 8.82
CA ASN A 354 -16.03 8.07 9.61
C ASN A 354 -15.20 6.80 9.37
N SER A 355 -14.34 6.78 8.35
CA SER A 355 -13.48 5.63 8.04
C SER A 355 -12.19 5.57 8.86
N ALA A 356 -11.83 6.69 9.49
CA ALA A 356 -10.52 6.92 10.06
C ALA A 356 -10.54 7.40 11.51
N ILE A 357 -9.54 6.97 12.28
CA ILE A 357 -9.20 7.55 13.59
C ILE A 357 -8.01 8.49 13.37
N TYR A 358 -8.21 9.76 13.70
CA TYR A 358 -7.20 10.82 13.55
C TYR A 358 -6.37 10.98 14.82
N VAL A 359 -5.14 11.46 14.68
CA VAL A 359 -4.27 11.78 15.83
C VAL A 359 -4.78 12.99 16.63
N THR A 360 -5.79 13.68 16.13
CA THR A 360 -6.49 14.79 16.80
C THR A 360 -7.81 14.36 17.45
N ASP A 361 -8.25 13.11 17.27
CA ASP A 361 -9.50 12.63 17.87
C ASP A 361 -9.37 12.60 19.40
N SER A 362 -10.44 13.01 20.10
CA SER A 362 -10.50 12.85 21.56
C SER A 362 -10.77 11.38 21.94
N ARG A 363 -10.52 11.01 23.19
CA ARG A 363 -10.94 9.70 23.74
C ARG A 363 -12.42 9.38 23.49
N LYS A 364 -13.29 10.41 23.51
CA LYS A 364 -14.71 10.25 23.20
C LYS A 364 -14.92 9.94 21.73
N ASP A 365 -14.25 10.65 20.83
CA ASP A 365 -14.38 10.43 19.38
C ASP A 365 -13.86 9.05 18.98
N ILE A 366 -12.71 8.64 19.53
CA ILE A 366 -12.15 7.29 19.35
C ILE A 366 -13.16 6.24 19.81
N LYS A 367 -13.72 6.40 21.01
CA LYS A 367 -14.73 5.49 21.55
C LYS A 367 -15.96 5.41 20.66
N ASP A 368 -16.48 6.54 20.20
CA ASP A 368 -17.68 6.59 19.38
C ASP A 368 -17.43 5.96 18.00
N LYS A 369 -16.29 6.25 17.37
CA LYS A 369 -15.91 5.68 16.08
C LYS A 369 -15.70 4.17 16.16
N VAL A 370 -14.97 3.68 17.16
CA VAL A 370 -14.75 2.23 17.36
C VAL A 370 -16.08 1.52 17.62
N ASN A 371 -16.93 2.06 18.48
CA ASN A 371 -18.19 1.40 18.80
C ASN A 371 -19.18 1.39 17.63
N LYS A 372 -19.32 2.51 16.91
CA LYS A 372 -20.31 2.67 15.85
C LYS A 372 -19.87 2.13 14.49
N TYR A 373 -18.60 2.28 14.14
CA TYR A 373 -18.13 2.06 12.77
C TYR A 373 -17.14 0.91 12.62
N ALA A 374 -16.43 0.50 13.67
CA ALA A 374 -15.51 -0.64 13.57
C ALA A 374 -16.29 -1.93 13.33
N PHE A 375 -16.09 -2.53 12.15
CA PHE A 375 -16.71 -3.79 11.77
C PHE A 375 -16.29 -4.91 12.74
N SER A 376 -17.26 -5.71 13.15
CA SER A 376 -17.11 -6.78 14.14
C SER A 376 -17.16 -8.14 13.45
N GLY A 377 -16.20 -9.00 13.74
CA GLY A 377 -16.25 -10.43 13.40
C GLY A 377 -16.99 -11.29 14.43
N GLY A 378 -17.51 -10.67 15.51
CA GLY A 378 -18.40 -11.33 16.48
C GLY A 378 -19.78 -11.67 15.90
N GLN A 379 -20.63 -12.30 16.71
CA GLN A 379 -21.96 -12.79 16.28
C GLN A 379 -23.07 -11.81 16.69
N ASP A 380 -24.20 -11.88 16.01
CA ASP A 380 -25.35 -10.98 16.24
C ASP A 380 -25.98 -11.11 17.64
N SER A 381 -25.80 -12.25 18.30
CA SER A 381 -26.31 -12.51 19.65
C SER A 381 -25.21 -13.05 20.57
N VAL A 382 -25.31 -12.74 21.86
CA VAL A 382 -24.38 -13.26 22.88
C VAL A 382 -24.40 -14.79 22.91
N GLU A 383 -25.57 -15.41 22.77
CA GLU A 383 -25.70 -16.87 22.74
C GLU A 383 -24.92 -17.48 21.56
N ASN A 384 -25.08 -16.94 20.36
CA ASN A 384 -24.35 -17.40 19.19
C ASN A 384 -22.86 -17.13 19.35
N HIS A 385 -22.48 -15.98 19.91
CA HIS A 385 -21.08 -15.64 20.12
C HIS A 385 -20.40 -16.60 21.09
N ARG A 386 -21.06 -16.96 22.19
CA ARG A 386 -20.56 -17.95 23.16
C ARG A 386 -20.40 -19.35 22.54
N LYS A 387 -21.20 -19.68 21.52
CA LYS A 387 -21.18 -20.98 20.82
C LYS A 387 -20.17 -21.04 19.67
N LEU A 388 -20.10 -19.99 18.86
CA LEU A 388 -19.38 -19.97 17.58
C LEU A 388 -18.09 -19.14 17.62
N GLY A 389 -17.94 -18.25 18.59
CA GLY A 389 -16.82 -17.33 18.68
C GLY A 389 -16.82 -16.22 17.63
N ALA A 390 -15.70 -15.51 17.54
CA ALA A 390 -15.47 -14.43 16.59
C ALA A 390 -14.62 -14.87 15.39
N ASN A 391 -14.94 -14.38 14.19
CA ASN A 391 -14.03 -14.45 13.07
C ASN A 391 -13.00 -13.31 13.13
N LEU A 392 -11.80 -13.63 13.64
CA LEU A 392 -10.71 -12.68 13.79
C LEU A 392 -10.10 -12.21 12.47
N GLU A 393 -10.32 -12.96 11.38
CA GLU A 393 -9.77 -12.60 10.07
C GLU A 393 -10.42 -11.34 9.51
N VAL A 394 -11.64 -11.01 9.93
CA VAL A 394 -12.42 -9.85 9.45
C VAL A 394 -12.65 -8.80 10.54
N ASP A 395 -12.35 -9.10 11.80
CA ASP A 395 -12.62 -8.21 12.92
C ASP A 395 -11.64 -7.03 12.98
N ILE A 396 -12.16 -5.81 12.79
CA ILE A 396 -11.35 -4.59 12.80
C ILE A 396 -10.75 -4.28 14.18
N PRO A 397 -11.50 -4.41 15.30
CA PRO A 397 -10.91 -4.25 16.62
C PRO A 397 -9.68 -5.11 16.89
N PHE A 398 -9.76 -6.40 16.57
CA PHE A 398 -8.64 -7.33 16.72
C PHE A 398 -7.46 -6.95 15.81
N LYS A 399 -7.72 -6.58 14.55
CA LYS A 399 -6.67 -6.11 13.64
C LYS A 399 -5.99 -4.85 14.17
N TYR A 400 -6.72 -3.85 14.65
CA TYR A 400 -6.08 -2.65 15.16
C TYR A 400 -5.23 -2.95 16.40
N LEU A 401 -5.68 -3.85 17.29
CA LEU A 401 -4.86 -4.35 18.39
C LEU A 401 -3.59 -5.06 17.90
N SER A 402 -3.65 -5.84 16.81
CA SER A 402 -2.43 -6.45 16.26
C SER A 402 -1.40 -5.44 15.74
N PHE A 403 -1.82 -4.21 15.41
CA PHE A 403 -0.92 -3.12 15.06
C PHE A 403 -0.41 -2.34 16.28
N PHE A 404 -1.22 -2.11 17.31
CA PHE A 404 -0.90 -1.09 18.33
C PHE A 404 -0.79 -1.60 19.77
N LEU A 405 -1.29 -2.80 20.09
CA LEU A 405 -1.07 -3.39 21.40
C LEU A 405 0.36 -3.92 21.46
N GLU A 406 1.22 -3.39 22.33
CA GLU A 406 2.65 -3.77 22.34
C GLU A 406 2.90 -5.21 22.86
N ASP A 407 2.07 -5.69 23.76
CA ASP A 407 2.18 -7.01 24.41
C ASP A 407 1.65 -8.14 23.52
N ASP A 408 2.52 -9.07 23.15
CA ASP A 408 2.18 -10.24 22.33
C ASP A 408 1.41 -11.32 23.11
N GLU A 409 1.70 -11.50 24.40
CA GLU A 409 1.02 -12.47 25.25
C GLU A 409 -0.43 -12.03 25.48
N GLU A 410 -0.64 -10.73 25.68
CA GLU A 410 -1.98 -10.15 25.79
C GLU A 410 -2.74 -10.29 24.45
N LEU A 411 -2.11 -9.99 23.32
CA LEU A 411 -2.75 -10.16 22.01
C LEU A 411 -3.15 -11.62 21.74
N GLU A 412 -2.29 -12.58 22.10
CA GLU A 412 -2.59 -14.02 22.01
C GLU A 412 -3.71 -14.45 22.97
N HIS A 413 -3.74 -13.89 24.19
CA HIS A 413 -4.86 -14.10 25.09
C HIS A 413 -6.18 -13.60 24.48
N ILE A 414 -6.21 -12.37 23.96
CA ILE A 414 -7.39 -11.81 23.28
C ILE A 414 -7.79 -12.68 22.08
N ARG A 415 -6.82 -13.12 21.26
CA ARG A 415 -7.05 -14.03 20.13
C ARG A 415 -7.80 -15.28 20.56
N ARG A 416 -7.34 -15.95 21.62
CA ARG A 416 -7.98 -17.18 22.15
C ARG A 416 -9.35 -16.92 22.75
N GLU A 417 -9.48 -15.89 23.60
CA GLU A 417 -10.73 -15.62 24.32
C GLU A 417 -11.84 -15.13 23.38
N TYR A 418 -11.53 -14.19 22.48
CA TYR A 418 -12.51 -13.65 21.55
C TYR A 418 -12.83 -14.64 20.43
N GLY A 419 -11.80 -15.29 19.89
CA GLY A 419 -11.95 -16.34 18.88
C GLY A 419 -12.80 -17.52 19.36
N SER A 420 -12.77 -17.85 20.67
CA SER A 420 -13.63 -18.90 21.24
C SER A 420 -14.97 -18.40 21.81
N GLY A 421 -15.26 -17.10 21.76
CA GLY A 421 -16.49 -16.51 22.29
C GLY A 421 -16.54 -16.28 23.79
N ARG A 422 -15.42 -16.44 24.52
CA ARG A 422 -15.30 -16.15 25.96
C ARG A 422 -15.15 -14.65 26.25
N MET A 423 -14.51 -13.91 25.38
CA MET A 423 -14.56 -12.44 25.36
C MET A 423 -15.66 -12.00 24.40
N LEU A 424 -16.42 -10.96 24.73
CA LEU A 424 -17.45 -10.39 23.86
C LEU A 424 -16.91 -9.23 23.01
N THR A 425 -17.59 -8.91 21.91
CA THR A 425 -17.24 -7.77 21.03
C THR A 425 -17.13 -6.43 21.78
N GLY A 426 -17.99 -6.20 22.78
CA GLY A 426 -17.92 -4.98 23.59
C GLY A 426 -16.64 -4.88 24.43
N GLU A 427 -16.09 -6.01 24.86
CA GLU A 427 -14.89 -6.08 25.69
C GLU A 427 -13.63 -5.82 24.86
N ILE A 428 -13.50 -6.44 23.69
CA ILE A 428 -12.37 -6.16 22.78
C ILE A 428 -12.42 -4.72 22.26
N LYS A 429 -13.59 -4.19 21.91
CA LYS A 429 -13.74 -2.77 21.52
C LYS A 429 -13.33 -1.83 22.66
N LYS A 430 -13.68 -2.14 23.91
CA LYS A 430 -13.24 -1.38 25.07
C LYS A 430 -11.71 -1.38 25.19
N ARG A 431 -11.07 -2.55 25.07
CA ARG A 431 -9.61 -2.66 25.14
C ARG A 431 -8.94 -1.90 24.00
N LEU A 432 -9.47 -1.98 22.79
CA LEU A 432 -8.97 -1.19 21.66
C LEU A 432 -9.06 0.31 21.95
N VAL A 433 -10.20 0.79 22.45
CA VAL A 433 -10.37 2.22 22.78
C VAL A 433 -9.33 2.69 23.79
N GLU A 434 -9.00 1.88 24.80
CA GLU A 434 -7.95 2.20 25.78
C GLU A 434 -6.59 2.36 25.09
N VAL A 435 -6.14 1.34 24.34
CA VAL A 435 -4.85 1.34 23.62
C VAL A 435 -4.74 2.53 22.67
N LEU A 436 -5.77 2.79 21.86
CA LEU A 436 -5.76 3.87 20.90
C LEU A 436 -5.80 5.25 21.58
N SER A 437 -6.58 5.41 22.65
CA SER A 437 -6.65 6.69 23.36
C SER A 437 -5.32 7.02 23.99
N GLU A 438 -4.66 6.06 24.66
CA GLU A 438 -3.34 6.28 25.25
C GLU A 438 -2.28 6.62 24.19
N MET A 439 -2.32 5.96 23.03
CA MET A 439 -1.42 6.27 21.91
C MET A 439 -1.66 7.67 21.35
N VAL A 440 -2.92 8.04 21.10
CA VAL A 440 -3.29 9.35 20.55
C VAL A 440 -3.00 10.46 21.56
N GLU A 441 -3.30 10.28 22.84
CA GLU A 441 -2.98 11.24 23.91
C GLU A 441 -1.47 11.47 24.02
N ARG A 442 -0.64 10.41 23.93
CA ARG A 442 0.83 10.54 23.86
C ARG A 442 1.28 11.33 22.64
N HIS A 443 0.70 11.06 21.47
CA HIS A 443 1.03 11.80 20.25
C HIS A 443 0.64 13.28 20.35
N GLN A 444 -0.55 13.59 20.87
CA GLN A 444 -1.02 14.95 21.09
C GLN A 444 -0.11 15.71 22.06
N ALA A 445 0.30 15.08 23.15
CA ALA A 445 1.25 15.66 24.09
C ALA A 445 2.61 15.95 23.44
N ALA A 446 3.13 15.03 22.63
CA ALA A 446 4.37 15.23 21.88
C ALA A 446 4.23 16.36 20.83
N ARG A 447 3.13 16.38 20.08
CA ARG A 447 2.83 17.42 19.08
C ARG A 447 2.70 18.80 19.70
N ALA A 448 2.11 18.91 20.89
CA ALA A 448 1.97 20.17 21.61
C ALA A 448 3.33 20.80 22.00
N LEU A 449 4.40 20.00 22.05
CA LEU A 449 5.77 20.48 22.28
C LEU A 449 6.48 20.90 20.99
N VAL A 450 5.92 20.62 19.81
CA VAL A 450 6.53 20.97 18.52
C VAL A 450 6.27 22.44 18.21
N THR A 451 7.31 23.26 18.34
CA THR A 451 7.25 24.68 17.98
C THR A 451 7.52 24.90 16.49
N ASP A 452 7.19 26.09 15.97
CA ASP A 452 7.48 26.42 14.58
C ASP A 452 9.00 26.47 14.33
N GLU A 453 9.82 26.87 15.31
CA GLU A 453 11.29 26.82 15.21
C GLU A 453 11.83 25.39 15.14
N MET A 454 11.15 24.45 15.80
CA MET A 454 11.48 23.02 15.64
C MET A 454 11.18 22.58 14.22
N VAL A 455 9.99 22.89 13.68
CA VAL A 455 9.64 22.59 12.29
C VAL A 455 10.69 23.18 11.33
N ASP A 456 11.06 24.43 11.52
CA ASP A 456 12.10 25.09 10.73
C ASP A 456 13.45 24.40 10.86
N SER A 457 13.81 23.89 12.04
CA SER A 457 15.06 23.16 12.26
C SER A 457 15.11 21.80 11.56
N PHE A 458 13.97 21.11 11.47
CA PHE A 458 13.82 19.87 10.70
C PHE A 458 13.79 20.13 9.19
N MET A 459 13.24 21.29 8.77
CA MET A 459 13.08 21.65 7.36
C MET A 459 14.20 22.51 6.78
N ALA A 460 15.13 22.98 7.61
CA ALA A 460 16.27 23.76 7.16
C ALA A 460 17.25 22.90 6.34
N VAL A 461 17.66 23.43 5.18
CA VAL A 461 18.74 22.87 4.37
C VAL A 461 20.06 23.09 5.10
N ARG A 462 20.51 22.09 5.87
CA ARG A 462 21.71 22.20 6.72
C ARG A 462 22.50 20.88 6.82
N PRO A 463 23.80 20.93 7.08
CA PRO A 463 24.58 19.72 7.33
C PRO A 463 24.11 19.01 8.60
N LEU A 464 24.20 17.68 8.62
CA LEU A 464 23.93 16.82 9.78
C LEU A 464 25.21 16.07 10.20
N PRO A 465 26.19 16.74 10.85
CA PRO A 465 27.53 16.18 11.06
C PRO A 465 27.58 14.91 11.93
N ASN A 466 26.56 14.68 12.76
CA ASN A 466 26.47 13.54 13.67
C ASN A 466 25.45 12.49 13.21
N MET A 467 24.95 12.56 11.97
CA MET A 467 23.83 11.72 11.52
C MET A 467 24.07 10.21 11.53
N PHE A 468 25.33 9.79 11.59
CA PHE A 468 25.75 8.38 11.62
C PHE A 468 26.34 7.91 12.96
N LYS A 469 26.31 8.75 14.01
CA LYS A 469 26.98 8.43 15.29
C LYS A 469 26.19 7.55 16.23
#